data_AF-A0A925KGQ0-F1
#
_entry.id   AF-A0A925KGQ0-F1
#
_cell.length_a   1.000
_cell.length_b   1.000
_cell.length_c   1.000
_cell.angle_alpha   90.00
_cell.angle_beta   90.00
_cell.angle_gamma   90.00
#
_symmetry.space_group_name_H-M   'P 1'
#
loop_
_entity.id
_entity.type
_entity.pdbx_description
1 polymer ?
#
loop_
_entity_poly.entity_id
_entity_poly.type
_entity_poly.pdbx_seq_one_letter_code
_entity_poly.pdbx_strand_id
1 'polypeptide(L)'
;MSRAATAGDVLALNDADGDGRYDRQRTFAEGLPGVHGLAVRGDTLWLASSSHVWRTPAGERAQPETLTDRMPDGGQHPNRTVRIAPDGAVVVSIGSSCNDCAEQNQLLRAVMARIVSTAGPSAKASARSMP
;
A
#
# COMPACT_ATOMS: atom_id res chain seq x y z
N MET A 1 0.52 -15.63 -24.56
CA MET A 1 0.38 -14.18 -24.87
C MET A 1 0.25 -13.45 -23.55
N SER A 2 1.07 -12.44 -23.27
CA SER A 2 0.95 -11.64 -22.04
C SER A 2 -0.29 -10.76 -22.13
N ARG A 3 -1.13 -10.78 -21.09
CA ARG A 3 -2.29 -9.89 -20.96
C ARG A 3 -1.80 -8.45 -20.79
N ALA A 4 -2.53 -7.48 -21.35
CA ALA A 4 -2.28 -6.07 -21.09
C ALA A 4 -2.45 -5.75 -19.59
N ALA A 5 -1.55 -4.91 -19.05
CA ALA A 5 -1.66 -4.44 -17.68
C ALA A 5 -2.94 -3.62 -17.47
N THR A 6 -3.53 -3.76 -16.29
CA THR A 6 -4.75 -3.06 -15.88
C THR A 6 -4.49 -2.22 -14.63
N ALA A 7 -5.46 -1.38 -14.26
CA ALA A 7 -5.37 -0.50 -13.09
C ALA A 7 -5.23 -1.23 -11.72
N GLY A 8 -5.34 -2.56 -11.69
CA GLY A 8 -5.06 -3.37 -10.50
C GLY A 8 -3.75 -4.15 -10.57
N ASP A 9 -2.91 -3.91 -11.57
CA ASP A 9 -1.63 -4.58 -11.69
C ASP A 9 -0.50 -3.69 -11.19
N VAL A 10 0.47 -4.29 -10.51
CA VAL A 10 1.71 -3.63 -10.10
C VAL A 10 2.81 -4.10 -11.04
N LEU A 11 3.54 -3.14 -11.60
CA LEU A 11 4.53 -3.38 -12.65
C LEU A 11 5.94 -3.24 -12.07
N ALA A 12 6.81 -4.18 -12.43
CA ALA A 12 8.24 -4.04 -12.24
C ALA A 12 8.83 -3.45 -13.52
N LEU A 13 9.45 -2.29 -13.38
CA LEU A 13 10.16 -1.57 -14.43
C LEU A 13 11.66 -1.74 -14.21
N ASN A 14 12.37 -2.18 -15.24
CA ASN A 14 13.81 -2.34 -15.22
C ASN A 14 14.43 -1.41 -16.26
N ASP A 15 15.18 -0.44 -15.76
CA ASP A 15 16.10 0.42 -16.50
C ASP A 15 17.48 -0.24 -16.39
N ALA A 16 17.98 -0.78 -17.50
CA ALA A 16 19.23 -1.54 -17.55
C ALA A 16 20.43 -0.68 -17.93
N ASP A 17 20.22 0.48 -18.57
CA ASP A 17 21.28 1.39 -19.01
C ASP A 17 21.40 2.66 -18.16
N GLY A 18 20.44 2.90 -17.25
CA GLY A 18 20.44 3.98 -16.28
C GLY A 18 20.02 5.33 -16.86
N ASP A 19 19.32 5.36 -18.00
CA ASP A 19 18.89 6.61 -18.64
C ASP A 19 17.63 7.24 -18.01
N GLY A 20 17.01 6.56 -17.03
CA GLY A 20 15.78 6.96 -16.38
C GLY A 20 14.50 6.52 -17.11
N ARG A 21 14.62 5.75 -18.18
CA ARG A 21 13.54 5.06 -18.88
C ARG A 21 13.67 3.56 -18.67
N TYR A 22 12.55 2.85 -18.67
CA TYR A 22 12.58 1.41 -18.52
C TYR A 22 12.81 0.75 -19.90
N ASP A 23 13.68 -0.26 -19.94
CA ASP A 23 13.88 -1.13 -21.10
C ASP A 23 12.91 -2.30 -21.09
N ARG A 24 12.58 -2.77 -19.89
CA ARG A 24 11.72 -3.93 -19.68
C ARG A 24 10.68 -3.64 -18.63
N GLN A 25 9.47 -4.10 -18.92
CA GLN A 25 8.34 -4.10 -18.01
C GLN A 25 7.81 -5.51 -17.86
N ARG A 26 7.46 -5.89 -16.63
CA ARG A 26 6.69 -7.10 -16.36
C ARG A 26 5.65 -6.86 -15.29
N THR A 27 4.57 -7.62 -15.34
CA THR A 27 3.61 -7.67 -14.25
C THR A 27 4.22 -8.37 -13.04
N PHE A 28 4.31 -7.64 -11.93
CA PHE A 28 4.85 -8.10 -10.66
C PHE A 28 3.78 -8.69 -9.76
N ALA A 29 2.64 -8.01 -9.62
CA ALA A 29 1.45 -8.49 -8.92
C ALA A 29 0.19 -8.10 -9.70
N GLU A 30 -0.89 -8.87 -9.53
CA GLU A 30 -2.15 -8.72 -10.26
C GLU A 30 -3.32 -8.68 -9.27
N GLY A 31 -4.42 -8.03 -9.67
CA GLY A 31 -5.65 -8.02 -8.87
C GLY A 31 -5.55 -7.23 -7.56
N LEU A 32 -4.66 -6.24 -7.51
CA LEU A 32 -4.48 -5.29 -6.41
C LEU A 32 -5.00 -3.90 -6.83
N PRO A 33 -6.33 -3.70 -6.90
CA PRO A 33 -6.91 -2.46 -7.40
C PRO A 33 -6.49 -1.26 -6.54
N GLY A 34 -6.09 -0.17 -7.22
CA GLY A 34 -5.84 1.11 -6.56
C GLY A 34 -4.60 1.13 -5.67
N VAL A 35 -3.62 0.25 -5.89
CA VAL A 35 -2.31 0.39 -5.24
C VAL A 35 -1.69 1.73 -5.64
N HIS A 36 -1.33 2.53 -4.64
CA HIS A 36 -0.67 3.81 -4.79
C HIS A 36 0.63 3.89 -3.98
N GLY A 37 0.64 3.29 -2.79
CA GLY A 37 1.79 3.29 -1.91
C GLY A 37 2.65 2.06 -2.11
N LEU A 38 3.96 2.25 -2.25
CA LEU A 38 4.95 1.17 -2.28
C LEU A 38 6.07 1.47 -1.27
N ALA A 39 6.53 0.45 -0.55
CA ALA A 39 7.73 0.54 0.29
C ALA A 39 8.52 -0.76 0.23
N VAL A 40 9.84 -0.67 0.18
CA VAL A 40 10.75 -1.83 0.23
C VAL A 40 11.62 -1.72 1.48
N ARG A 41 11.81 -2.83 2.19
CA ARG A 41 12.78 -2.96 3.28
C ARG A 41 13.32 -4.38 3.32
N GLY A 42 14.61 -4.53 3.02
CA GLY A 42 15.21 -5.85 2.78
C GLY A 42 14.50 -6.54 1.62
N ASP A 43 14.19 -7.81 1.80
CA ASP A 43 13.56 -8.65 0.77
C ASP A 43 12.03 -8.61 0.80
N THR A 44 11.42 -7.53 1.30
CA THR A 44 9.96 -7.41 1.37
C THR A 44 9.50 -6.10 0.74
N LEU A 45 8.46 -6.21 -0.10
CA LEU A 45 7.69 -5.13 -0.68
C LEU A 45 6.34 -5.02 0.04
N TRP A 46 5.99 -3.83 0.47
CA TRP A 46 4.66 -3.47 0.96
C TRP A 46 3.92 -2.66 -0.09
N LEU A 47 2.64 -2.96 -0.25
CA LEU A 47 1.75 -2.31 -1.20
C LEU A 47 0.53 -1.78 -0.46
N ALA A 48 0.14 -0.55 -0.72
CA ALA A 48 -1.02 0.07 -0.08
C ALA A 48 -1.99 0.60 -1.14
N SER A 49 -3.25 0.18 -1.04
CA SER A 49 -4.39 0.81 -1.69
C SER A 49 -5.22 1.59 -0.67
N SER A 50 -6.34 2.17 -1.10
CA SER A 50 -7.24 2.94 -0.22
C SER A 50 -7.65 2.19 1.05
N SER A 51 -8.02 0.93 0.92
CA SER A 51 -8.56 0.09 2.01
C SER A 51 -7.63 -1.03 2.46
N HIS A 52 -6.62 -1.39 1.66
CA HIS A 52 -5.78 -2.56 1.91
C HIS A 52 -4.29 -2.23 2.05
N VAL A 53 -3.60 -3.05 2.84
CA VAL A 53 -2.15 -3.17 2.81
C VAL A 53 -1.77 -4.62 2.64
N TRP A 54 -0.86 -4.87 1.70
CA TRP A 54 -0.27 -6.18 1.45
C TRP A 54 1.23 -6.16 1.72
N ARG A 55 1.80 -7.35 1.91
CA ARG A 55 3.24 -7.59 1.78
C ARG A 55 3.53 -8.77 0.88
N THR A 56 4.68 -8.75 0.23
CA THR A 56 5.16 -9.84 -0.63
C THR A 56 6.69 -9.78 -0.70
N PRO A 57 7.40 -10.89 -0.96
CA PRO A 57 8.83 -10.86 -1.25
C PRO A 57 9.18 -9.83 -2.33
N ALA A 58 10.28 -9.11 -2.13
CA ALA A 58 10.82 -8.22 -3.15
C ALA A 58 11.57 -9.03 -4.22
N GLY A 59 11.50 -8.61 -5.48
CA GLY A 59 12.29 -9.19 -6.57
C GLY A 59 11.62 -10.31 -7.35
N GLU A 60 10.83 -11.18 -6.71
CA GLU A 60 10.10 -12.26 -7.39
C GLU A 60 8.58 -12.09 -7.31
N ARG A 61 7.87 -12.68 -8.27
CA ARG A 61 6.40 -12.68 -8.28
C ARG A 61 5.91 -13.73 -7.29
N ALA A 62 5.22 -13.28 -6.26
CA ALA A 62 4.55 -14.12 -5.27
C ALA A 62 3.15 -13.57 -4.96
N GLN A 63 2.27 -14.44 -4.46
CA GLN A 63 0.93 -14.03 -4.03
C GLN A 63 1.06 -13.09 -2.81
N PRO A 64 0.57 -11.85 -2.88
CA PRO A 64 0.67 -10.92 -1.76
C PRO A 64 -0.19 -11.38 -0.57
N GLU A 65 0.38 -11.29 0.63
CA GLU A 65 -0.31 -11.50 1.90
C GLU A 65 -1.01 -10.20 2.33
N THR A 66 -2.30 -10.27 2.62
CA THR A 66 -3.06 -9.15 3.18
C THR A 66 -2.71 -8.93 4.65
N LEU A 67 -2.14 -7.77 4.97
CA LEU A 67 -1.91 -7.32 6.34
C LEU A 67 -3.16 -6.64 6.93
N THR A 68 -3.88 -5.90 6.11
CA THR A 68 -5.18 -5.33 6.46
C THR A 68 -6.01 -5.04 5.22
N ASP A 69 -7.31 -5.06 5.38
CA ASP A 69 -8.39 -4.73 4.43
C ASP A 69 -9.43 -3.79 5.07
N ARG A 70 -9.07 -3.17 6.21
CA ARG A 70 -10.00 -2.44 7.10
C ARG A 70 -9.74 -0.93 7.16
N MET A 71 -8.93 -0.38 6.25
CA MET A 71 -8.76 1.06 6.19
C MET A 71 -10.00 1.71 5.55
N PRO A 72 -10.39 2.93 5.97
CA PRO A 72 -11.50 3.64 5.34
C PRO A 72 -11.17 3.94 3.86
N ASP A 73 -12.19 4.01 3.02
CA ASP A 73 -12.05 4.18 1.55
C ASP A 73 -11.35 5.50 1.14
N GLY A 74 -11.41 6.54 1.98
CA GLY A 74 -10.80 7.84 1.76
C GLY A 74 -11.60 8.83 0.94
N GLY A 75 -12.83 8.51 0.52
CA GLY A 75 -13.66 9.43 -0.27
C GLY A 75 -12.91 10.08 -1.44
N GLN A 76 -12.81 11.41 -1.44
CA GLN A 76 -12.11 12.21 -2.44
C GLN A 76 -10.58 12.02 -2.45
N HIS A 77 -9.97 11.64 -1.32
CA HIS A 77 -8.52 11.45 -1.20
C HIS A 77 -8.15 10.00 -0.83
N PRO A 78 -8.39 9.02 -1.74
CA PRO A 78 -8.25 7.59 -1.46
C PRO A 78 -6.80 7.09 -1.49
N ASN A 79 -5.87 7.88 -2.02
CA ASN A 79 -4.48 7.48 -2.15
C ASN A 79 -3.82 7.30 -0.77
N ARG A 80 -2.91 6.32 -0.68
CA ARG A 80 -2.15 6.00 0.52
C ARG A 80 -0.67 5.95 0.21
N THR A 81 0.14 6.52 1.09
CA THR A 81 1.59 6.23 1.16
C THR A 81 1.81 5.18 2.25
N VAL A 82 2.85 4.36 2.10
CA VAL A 82 3.24 3.37 3.10
C VAL A 82 4.74 3.50 3.37
N ARG A 83 5.15 3.35 4.62
CA ARG A 83 6.54 3.28 5.06
C ARG A 83 6.70 2.28 6.19
N ILE A 84 7.91 1.78 6.37
CA ILE A 84 8.24 0.90 7.48
C ILE A 84 9.11 1.68 8.47
N ALA A 85 8.60 1.83 9.69
CA ALA A 85 9.30 2.52 10.77
C ALA A 85 10.54 1.73 11.24
N PRO A 86 11.51 2.39 11.92
CA PRO A 86 12.71 1.72 12.44
C PRO A 86 12.41 0.51 13.33
N ASP A 87 11.32 0.57 14.11
CA ASP A 87 10.86 -0.51 14.98
C ASP A 87 10.07 -1.61 14.26
N GLY A 88 9.94 -1.52 12.94
CA GLY A 88 9.25 -2.50 12.11
C GLY A 88 7.76 -2.29 11.92
N ALA A 89 7.18 -1.22 12.48
CA ALA A 89 5.78 -0.94 12.22
C ALA A 89 5.53 -0.51 10.78
N VAL A 90 4.39 -0.93 10.21
CA VAL A 90 3.90 -0.39 8.95
C VAL A 90 3.14 0.89 9.25
N VAL A 91 3.53 1.99 8.63
CA VAL A 91 2.92 3.31 8.79
C VAL A 91 2.31 3.71 7.44
N VAL A 92 1.03 4.10 7.46
CA VAL A 92 0.26 4.44 6.27
C VAL A 92 -0.34 5.83 6.44
N SER A 93 -0.30 6.66 5.39
CA SER A 93 -1.05 7.92 5.38
C SER A 93 -2.51 7.67 5.06
N ILE A 94 -3.45 8.21 5.83
CA ILE A 94 -4.89 8.19 5.53
C ILE A 94 -5.33 9.64 5.35
N GLY A 95 -5.69 9.99 4.11
CA GLY A 95 -6.17 11.33 3.76
C GLY A 95 -7.58 11.62 4.30
N SER A 96 -8.03 12.86 4.14
CA SER A 96 -9.42 13.22 4.43
C SER A 96 -10.40 12.70 3.39
N SER A 97 -11.66 12.53 3.79
CA SER A 97 -12.72 12.14 2.85
C SER A 97 -13.07 13.25 1.86
N CYS A 98 -12.78 14.51 2.20
CA CYS A 98 -13.07 15.67 1.36
C CYS A 98 -12.16 16.88 1.70
N ASN A 99 -12.39 18.01 1.04
CA ASN A 99 -11.70 19.28 1.30
C ASN A 99 -12.22 20.07 2.51
N ASP A 100 -13.53 20.07 2.79
CA ASP A 100 -14.17 20.88 3.85
C ASP A 100 -15.38 20.16 4.47
N CYS A 101 -15.13 19.13 5.27
CA CYS A 101 -16.16 18.33 5.94
C CYS A 101 -15.82 18.11 7.41
N ALA A 102 -16.86 18.06 8.24
CA ALA A 102 -16.73 17.61 9.62
C ALA A 102 -16.58 16.08 9.65
N GLU A 103 -15.33 15.61 9.66
CA GLU A 103 -14.99 14.19 9.65
C GLU A 103 -15.51 13.46 10.90
N GLN A 104 -16.42 12.51 10.67
CA GLN A 104 -16.96 11.64 11.72
C GLN A 104 -15.99 10.50 12.06
N ASN A 105 -15.28 9.99 11.05
CA ASN A 105 -14.23 9.00 11.25
C ASN A 105 -12.89 9.70 11.52
N GLN A 106 -12.32 9.48 12.69
CA GLN A 106 -11.04 10.10 13.08
C GLN A 106 -9.87 9.70 12.17
N LEU A 107 -9.93 8.53 11.52
CA LEU A 107 -8.91 8.12 10.56
C LEU A 107 -8.94 8.95 9.27
N LEU A 108 -10.07 9.56 8.94
CA LEU A 108 -10.22 10.42 7.76
C LEU A 108 -9.86 11.88 8.08
N ARG A 109 -9.06 12.15 9.11
CA ARG A 109 -8.61 13.50 9.47
C ARG A 109 -7.17 13.79 9.03
N ALA A 110 -6.78 13.27 7.86
CA ALA A 110 -5.42 13.39 7.33
C ALA A 110 -4.34 12.95 8.33
N VAL A 111 -4.38 11.68 8.72
CA VAL A 111 -3.52 11.13 9.80
C VAL A 111 -2.46 10.16 9.26
N MET A 112 -1.41 9.95 10.06
CA MET A 112 -0.53 8.79 9.92
C MET A 112 -1.02 7.68 10.84
N ALA A 113 -1.40 6.55 10.25
CA ALA A 113 -1.86 5.37 10.94
C ALA A 113 -0.73 4.35 11.06
N ARG A 114 -0.48 3.86 12.27
CA ARG A 114 0.42 2.73 12.50
C ARG A 114 -0.38 1.43 12.51
N ILE A 115 -0.06 0.50 11.61
CA ILE A 115 -0.65 -0.84 11.59
C ILE A 115 0.14 -1.70 12.57
N VAL A 116 -0.52 -2.10 13.65
CA VAL A 116 0.02 -3.05 14.61
C VAL A 116 -0.52 -4.43 14.23
N SER A 117 0.38 -5.34 13.83
CA SER A 117 0.00 -6.74 13.66
C SER A 117 -0.20 -7.37 15.04
N THR A 118 -1.44 -7.67 15.41
CA THR A 118 -1.69 -8.60 16.51
C THR A 118 -1.51 -10.01 15.96
N ALA A 119 -0.51 -10.75 16.47
CA ALA A 119 -0.25 -12.11 16.03
C ALA A 119 -1.52 -12.99 16.04
N GLY A 120 -1.87 -13.56 14.88
CA GLY A 120 -3.02 -14.43 14.66
C GLY A 120 -3.53 -14.37 13.22
N PRO A 121 -4.20 -15.42 12.69
CA PRO A 121 -4.62 -15.53 11.27
C PRO A 121 -5.70 -14.52 10.83
N SER A 122 -5.93 -13.49 11.63
CA SER A 122 -6.81 -12.35 11.33
C SER A 122 -6.26 -11.14 12.07
N ALA A 123 -5.13 -10.61 11.59
CA ALA A 123 -4.48 -9.44 12.19
C ALA A 123 -5.50 -8.29 12.33
N LYS A 124 -5.77 -7.87 13.56
CA LYS A 124 -6.55 -6.66 13.85
C LYS A 124 -5.65 -5.47 13.61
N ALA A 125 -5.71 -4.89 12.42
CA ALA A 125 -5.17 -3.56 12.21
C ALA A 125 -5.98 -2.57 13.05
N SER A 126 -5.41 -2.13 14.17
CA SER A 126 -5.85 -0.91 14.83
C SER A 126 -4.96 0.20 14.34
N ALA A 127 -5.50 1.04 13.46
CA ALA A 127 -4.91 2.33 13.15
C ALA A 127 -5.24 3.27 14.32
N ARG A 128 -4.22 3.73 15.04
CA ARG A 128 -4.34 4.87 15.95
C ARG A 128 -3.68 6.06 15.26
N SER A 129 -4.36 7.20 15.20
CA SER A 129 -3.72 8.44 14.76
C SER A 129 -2.55 8.72 15.70
N MET A 130 -1.38 9.03 15.15
CA MET A 130 -0.31 9.59 15.96
C MET A 130 -0.77 10.96 16.51
N PRO A 131 -0.41 11.32 17.76
CA PRO A 131 -0.72 12.64 18.32
C PRO A 131 0.01 13.76 17.58
#